data_AF-A0A441TB54-F1
#
_entry.id   AF-A0A441TB54-F1
#
_cell.length_a   1.000
_cell.length_b   1.000
_cell.length_c   1.000
_cell.angle_alpha   90.00
_cell.angle_beta   90.00
_cell.angle_gamma   90.00
#
_symmetry.space_group_name_H-M   'P 1'
#
loop_
_entity.id
_entity.type
_entity.pdbx_description
1 polymer ?
#
loop_
_entity_poly.entity_id
_entity_poly.type
_entity_poly.pdbx_seq_one_letter_code
_entity_poly.pdbx_strand_id
1 'polypeptide(L)' 'FHKGNVLYNFARARQALGKGALGKGALAKGGTVIAVEGYMDVIALAQAGFENAVAPLGTALTENQLELLW' A
#
# COMPACT_ATOMS: atom_id res chain seq x y z
N PHE A 1 8.91 15.90 -0.65
CA PHE A 1 8.39 14.58 -0.25
C PHE A 1 7.33 14.79 0.82
N HIS A 2 6.06 14.55 0.52
CA HIS A 2 4.96 14.71 1.47
C HIS A 2 4.58 13.34 2.02
N LYS A 3 4.98 13.04 3.25
CA LYS A 3 4.78 11.74 3.88
C LYS A 3 3.30 11.30 3.86
N GLY A 4 2.39 12.25 4.11
CA GLY A 4 0.94 12.01 4.11
C GLY A 4 0.32 11.76 2.73
N ASN A 5 1.08 11.74 1.64
CA ASN A 5 0.57 11.45 0.29
C ASN A 5 1.28 10.23 -0.33
N VAL A 6 2.03 9.47 0.47
CA VAL A 6 2.81 8.33 0.01
C VAL A 6 2.71 7.21 1.03
N LEU A 7 2.54 5.99 0.55
CA LEU A 7 2.64 4.78 1.33
C LEU A 7 3.92 4.03 0.96
N TYR A 8 4.61 3.50 1.97
CA TYR A 8 5.71 2.58 1.76
C TYR A 8 5.23 1.34 0.99
N ASN A 9 6.06 0.85 0.07
CA ASN A 9 5.80 -0.32 -0.80
C ASN A 9 4.59 -0.23 -1.76
N PHE A 10 3.93 0.92 -1.86
CA PHE A 10 2.70 1.09 -2.67
C PHE A 10 2.83 0.65 -4.13
N ALA A 11 3.95 1.00 -4.80
CA ALA A 11 4.15 0.63 -6.20
C ALA A 11 4.22 -0.89 -6.43
N ARG A 12 4.93 -1.62 -5.54
CA ARG A 12 5.03 -3.08 -5.59
C ARG A 12 3.71 -3.73 -5.23
N ALA A 13 3.04 -3.26 -4.17
CA ALA A 13 1.73 -3.74 -3.78
C ALA A 13 0.72 -3.62 -4.93
N ARG A 14 0.73 -2.52 -5.67
CA ARG A 14 -0.11 -2.33 -6.86
C ARG A 14 0.23 -3.29 -8.00
N GLN A 15 1.50 -3.62 -8.20
CA GLN A 15 1.93 -4.61 -9.19
C GLN A 15 1.48 -6.02 -8.81
N ALA A 16 1.57 -6.38 -7.53
CA ALA A 16 1.11 -7.68 -7.01
C ALA A 16 -0.40 -7.87 -7.20
N LEU A 17 -1.18 -6.77 -7.19
CA LEU A 17 -2.62 -6.78 -7.46
C LEU A 17 -2.99 -6.82 -8.95
N GLY A 18 -2.01 -6.80 -9.85
CA GLY A 18 -2.20 -6.97 -11.29
C GLY A 18 -2.60 -5.70 -12.06
N LYS A 19 -2.56 -5.78 -13.40
CA LYS A 19 -2.79 -4.67 -14.36
C LYS A 19 -4.21 -4.06 -14.33
N GLY A 20 -5.08 -4.54 -13.43
CA GLY A 20 -6.38 -3.95 -13.16
C GLY A 20 -6.35 -2.68 -12.33
N ALA A 21 -5.29 -2.50 -11.54
CA ALA A 21 -5.05 -1.34 -10.69
C ALA A 21 -4.42 -0.16 -11.45
N LEU A 22 -4.77 0.02 -12.74
CA LEU A 22 -4.33 1.17 -13.55
C LEU A 22 -5.19 2.44 -13.32
N GLY A 23 -6.20 2.34 -12.44
CA GLY A 23 -6.91 3.48 -11.87
C GLY A 23 -6.14 4.12 -10.72
N LYS A 24 -6.66 5.21 -10.15
CA LYS A 24 -5.99 5.97 -9.08
C LYS A 24 -5.77 5.17 -7.77
N GLY A 25 -6.38 3.99 -7.64
CA GLY A 25 -6.35 3.14 -6.45
C GLY A 25 -5.70 1.76 -6.64
N ALA A 26 -5.06 1.26 -5.58
CA ALA A 26 -4.53 -0.11 -5.53
C ALA A 26 -5.64 -1.19 -5.59
N LEU A 27 -6.87 -0.88 -5.19
CA LEU A 27 -7.98 -1.83 -5.04
C LEU A 27 -8.93 -1.89 -6.25
N ALA A 28 -8.64 -1.19 -7.36
CA ALA A 28 -9.59 -0.92 -8.45
C ALA A 28 -10.27 -2.14 -9.14
N LYS A 29 -9.81 -3.37 -8.92
CA LYS A 29 -10.47 -4.62 -9.40
C LYS A 29 -10.78 -5.63 -8.29
N GLY A 30 -11.03 -5.17 -7.07
CA GLY A 30 -11.35 -6.07 -5.94
C GLY A 30 -10.14 -6.80 -5.37
N GLY A 31 -8.95 -6.22 -5.53
CA GLY A 31 -7.74 -6.68 -4.84
C GLY A 31 -7.85 -6.46 -3.34
N THR A 32 -6.95 -7.05 -2.55
CA THR A 32 -6.84 -6.78 -1.11
C THR A 32 -5.53 -6.07 -0.83
N VAL A 33 -5.53 -5.02 0.00
CA VAL A 33 -4.31 -4.39 0.49
C VAL A 33 -4.22 -4.64 1.98
N ILE A 34 -3.01 -4.98 2.46
CA ILE A 34 -2.75 -5.12 3.89
C ILE A 34 -2.07 -3.84 4.37
N ALA A 35 -2.81 -2.98 5.06
CA ALA A 35 -2.25 -1.79 5.70
C ALA A 35 -1.70 -2.16 7.09
N VAL A 36 -0.45 -1.82 7.35
CA VAL A 36 0.24 -2.04 8.63
C VAL A 36 0.85 -0.74 9.15
N GLU A 37 1.25 -0.70 10.43
CA GLU A 37 1.73 0.52 11.07
C GLU A 37 3.14 0.91 10.61
N GLY A 38 4.03 -0.07 10.43
CA GLY A 38 5.44 0.18 10.16
C GLY A 38 5.98 -0.46 8.88
N TYR A 39 7.04 0.11 8.32
CA TYR A 39 7.74 -0.47 7.17
C TYR A 39 8.37 -1.84 7.50
N MET A 40 8.72 -2.08 8.77
CA MET A 40 9.24 -3.38 9.23
C MET A 40 8.20 -4.49 9.08
N ASP A 41 6.93 -4.19 9.38
CA ASP A 41 5.82 -5.13 9.20
C ASP A 41 5.61 -5.45 7.72
N VAL A 42 5.75 -4.45 6.84
CA VAL A 42 5.70 -4.66 5.39
C VAL A 42 6.83 -5.57 4.91
N ILE A 43 8.04 -5.39 5.43
CA ILE A 43 9.18 -6.26 5.08
C ILE A 43 8.92 -7.69 5.55
N ALA A 44 8.44 -7.88 6.78
CA ALA A 44 8.13 -9.19 7.32
C ALA A 44 7.01 -9.89 6.51
N LEU A 45 5.95 -9.16 6.17
CA LEU A 45 4.86 -9.66 5.34
C LEU A 45 5.34 -10.02 3.92
N ALA A 46 6.16 -9.19 3.30
CA ALA A 46 6.73 -9.47 1.99
C ALA A 46 7.62 -10.72 2.02
N GLN A 47 8.43 -10.92 3.07
CA GLN A 47 9.21 -12.14 3.27
C GLN A 47 8.34 -13.38 3.48
N ALA A 48 7.15 -13.22 4.07
CA ALA A 48 6.15 -14.28 4.23
C ALA A 48 5.30 -14.51 2.96
N GLY A 49 5.55 -13.80 1.85
CA GLY A 49 4.84 -13.96 0.58
C GLY A 49 3.63 -13.02 0.38
N PHE A 50 3.35 -12.13 1.34
CA PHE A 50 2.30 -11.12 1.23
C PHE A 50 2.86 -9.83 0.59
N GLU A 51 2.88 -9.77 -0.73
CA GLU A 51 3.50 -8.66 -1.48
C GLU A 51 2.62 -7.40 -1.55
N ASN A 52 1.35 -7.51 -1.17
CA ASN A 52 0.32 -6.46 -1.20
C ASN A 52 0.24 -5.63 0.10
N ALA A 53 1.29 -5.66 0.92
CA ALA A 53 1.38 -4.90 2.17
C ALA A 53 1.93 -3.47 1.97
N VAL A 54 1.40 -2.50 2.72
CA VAL A 54 1.78 -1.08 2.68
C VAL A 54 1.78 -0.46 4.08
N ALA A 55 2.54 0.62 4.29
CA ALA A 55 2.59 1.32 5.58
C ALA A 55 2.71 2.85 5.41
N PRO A 56 2.22 3.65 6.38
CA PRO A 56 2.52 5.08 6.45
C PRO A 56 3.99 5.32 6.82
N LEU A 57 4.47 6.54 6.57
CA LEU A 57 5.89 6.89 6.70
C LEU A 57 6.23 7.48 8.08
N GLY A 58 5.92 6.72 9.13
CA GLY A 58 6.14 7.13 10.53
C GLY A 58 5.16 8.21 11.02
N THR A 59 3.93 8.18 10.52
CA THR A 59 2.82 9.06 10.91
C THR A 59 1.55 8.22 11.03
N ALA A 60 0.49 8.79 11.61
CA ALA A 60 -0.85 8.26 11.42
C ALA A 60 -1.19 8.15 9.92
N LEU A 61 -2.07 7.21 9.57
CA LEU A 61 -2.62 7.08 8.23
C LEU A 61 -3.46 8.32 7.91
N THR A 62 -3.30 8.87 6.70
CA THR A 62 -4.02 10.07 6.26
C THR A 62 -5.15 9.74 5.28
N GLU A 63 -6.10 10.64 5.15
CA GLU A 63 -7.19 10.55 4.16
C GLU A 63 -6.64 10.47 2.73
N ASN A 64 -5.62 11.27 2.41
CA ASN A 64 -4.94 11.23 1.12
C ASN A 64 -4.29 9.86 0.85
N GLN A 65 -3.78 9.16 1.87
CA GLN A 65 -3.26 7.81 1.72
C GLN A 65 -4.38 6.78 1.53
N LEU A 66 -5.55 6.98 2.14
CA LEU A 66 -6.73 6.14 1.91
C LEU A 66 -7.25 6.29 0.47
N GLU A 67 -7.26 7.52 -0.07
CA GLU A 67 -7.61 7.77 -1.47
C GLU A 67 -6.66 7.08 -2.46
N LEU A 68 -5.39 6.85 -2.09
CA LEU A 68 -4.48 6.06 -2.92
C LEU A 68 -4.80 4.57 -2.92
N LEU A 69 -5.48 4.08 -1.88
CA LEU A 69 -5.85 2.67 -1.79
C LEU A 69 -7.13 2.38 -2.59
N TRP A 70 -8.09 3.30 -2.59
CA TRP A 70 -9.41 3.17 -3.22
C TRP A 70 -9.39 3.31 -4.75
#